data_AF-A0A7S0NYP0-F1
#
_entry.id   AF-A0A7S0NYP0-F1
#
_cell.length_a   1.000
_cell.length_b   1.000
_cell.length_c   1.000
_cell.angle_alpha   90.00
_cell.angle_beta   90.00
_cell.angle_gamma   90.00
#
_symmetry.space_group_name_H-M   'P 1'
#
loop_
_entity.id
_entity.type
_entity.pdbx_description
1 polymer ?
#
loop_
_entity_poly.entity_id
_entity_poly.type
_entity_poly.pdbx_seq_one_letter_code
_entity_poly.pdbx_strand_id
1 'polypeptide(L)'
;MEGAASAHAGDVSAPGGWATSVAAVRSLAPLFEAQDERRRAEFAEQAAMLRALLCEVASSSMPPRPPPPPPAELAELLSLLALNCHTLCDDELQQIGIGLYPLAALANHDCDPSAAQTFGAGGALTFRALRDMGEGTEVTISYIELASSSAERRAALRASYLFTCHCLRCEGQSATARRALPESESAAREADIKARASALREGQAVELKRIEGGEWRDALAASVANCALAEGLYPPLSP
;
A
#
# COMPACT_ATOMS: atom_id res chain seq x y z
N MET A 1 13.29 -5.29 -48.79
CA MET A 1 13.55 -4.23 -47.80
C MET A 1 12.74 -4.60 -46.56
N GLU A 2 13.26 -5.55 -45.80
CA GLU A 2 12.65 -6.07 -44.58
C GLU A 2 13.26 -5.32 -43.40
N GLY A 3 12.43 -4.60 -42.65
CA GLY A 3 12.81 -3.97 -41.39
C GLY A 3 12.28 -4.82 -40.24
N ALA A 4 13.16 -5.64 -39.65
CA ALA A 4 12.86 -6.42 -38.46
C ALA A 4 12.68 -5.49 -37.25
N ALA A 5 11.49 -5.47 -36.66
CA ALA A 5 11.26 -4.92 -35.34
C ALA A 5 11.87 -5.86 -34.30
N SER A 6 13.04 -5.50 -33.79
CA SER A 6 13.65 -6.15 -32.63
C SER A 6 12.80 -5.86 -31.39
N ALA A 7 12.09 -6.88 -30.93
CA ALA A 7 11.49 -6.88 -29.60
C ALA A 7 12.63 -6.81 -28.57
N HIS A 8 12.66 -5.73 -27.78
CA HIS A 8 13.49 -5.65 -26.58
C HIS A 8 12.97 -6.66 -25.56
N ALA A 9 13.47 -7.89 -25.64
CA ALA A 9 13.48 -8.81 -24.51
C ALA A 9 14.37 -8.18 -23.44
N GLY A 10 13.76 -7.62 -22.40
CA GLY A 10 14.48 -7.08 -21.25
C GLY A 10 15.38 -8.16 -20.65
N ASP A 11 16.68 -7.85 -20.54
CA ASP A 11 17.70 -8.72 -19.98
C ASP A 11 17.37 -9.07 -18.53
N VAL A 12 17.18 -10.36 -18.29
CA VAL A 12 16.72 -11.00 -17.05
C VAL A 12 17.83 -11.02 -15.98
N SER A 13 19.03 -10.55 -16.33
CA SER A 13 20.28 -10.80 -15.59
C SER A 13 20.78 -9.64 -14.73
N ALA A 14 20.07 -8.51 -14.65
CA ALA A 14 20.47 -7.38 -13.82
C ALA A 14 20.24 -7.65 -12.31
N PRO A 15 21.21 -7.32 -11.41
CA PRO A 15 21.03 -7.47 -9.97
C PRO A 15 20.02 -6.41 -9.49
N GLY A 16 18.78 -6.84 -9.30
CA GLY A 16 17.60 -5.99 -9.09
C GLY A 16 16.38 -6.41 -9.91
N GLY A 17 16.51 -7.40 -10.79
CA GLY A 17 15.41 -7.94 -11.59
C GLY A 17 14.32 -8.65 -10.78
N TRP A 18 13.15 -8.85 -11.39
CA TRP A 18 11.99 -9.60 -10.88
C TRP A 18 12.30 -10.91 -10.12
N ALA A 19 13.44 -11.56 -10.40
CA ALA A 19 13.92 -12.73 -9.68
C ALA A 19 14.12 -12.48 -8.17
N THR A 20 14.61 -11.29 -7.80
CA THR A 20 14.69 -10.84 -6.40
C THR A 20 13.31 -10.66 -5.78
N SER A 21 12.32 -10.20 -6.56
CA SER A 21 10.93 -10.03 -6.13
C SER A 21 10.22 -11.37 -5.91
N VAL A 22 10.45 -12.36 -6.77
CA VAL A 22 9.87 -13.71 -6.59
C VAL A 22 10.47 -14.41 -5.37
N ALA A 23 11.77 -14.26 -5.11
CA ALA A 23 12.40 -14.79 -3.90
C ALA A 23 11.82 -14.16 -2.62
N ALA A 24 11.58 -12.84 -2.64
CA ALA A 24 10.92 -12.14 -1.53
C ALA A 24 9.49 -12.63 -1.31
N VAL A 25 8.68 -12.78 -2.37
CA VAL A 25 7.33 -13.34 -2.28
C VAL A 25 7.35 -14.78 -1.76
N ARG A 26 8.29 -15.62 -2.23
CA ARG A 26 8.45 -17.00 -1.75
C ARG A 26 8.89 -17.08 -0.29
N SER A 27 9.62 -16.08 0.21
CA SER A 27 10.00 -16.03 1.63
C SER A 27 8.80 -15.86 2.57
N LEU A 28 7.64 -15.46 2.03
CA LEU A 28 6.39 -15.32 2.77
C LEU A 28 5.56 -16.62 2.81
N ALA A 29 6.01 -17.72 2.20
CA ALA A 29 5.32 -19.02 2.24
C ALA A 29 4.91 -19.49 3.66
N PRO A 30 5.69 -19.24 4.74
CA PRO A 30 5.26 -19.58 6.10
C PRO A 30 3.95 -18.91 6.55
N LEU A 31 3.56 -17.78 5.93
CA LEU A 31 2.28 -17.12 6.23
C LEU A 31 1.08 -17.94 5.75
N PHE A 32 1.23 -18.72 4.66
CA PHE A 32 0.19 -19.64 4.23
C PHE A 32 0.00 -20.78 5.23
N GLU A 33 1.10 -21.35 5.73
CA GLU A 33 1.07 -22.39 6.75
C GLU A 33 0.50 -21.91 8.08
N ALA A 34 0.70 -20.63 8.41
CA ALA A 34 0.15 -20.01 9.61
C ALA A 34 -1.37 -19.75 9.56
N GLN A 35 -2.00 -19.83 8.39
CA GLN A 35 -3.45 -19.75 8.26
C GLN A 35 -4.14 -20.92 8.98
N ASP A 36 -5.43 -20.80 9.30
CA ASP A 36 -6.20 -21.96 9.74
C ASP A 36 -6.58 -22.88 8.56
N GLU A 37 -6.99 -24.11 8.89
CA GLU A 37 -7.32 -25.14 7.89
C GLU A 37 -8.45 -24.73 6.96
N ARG A 38 -9.47 -24.04 7.49
CA ARG A 38 -10.61 -23.58 6.71
C ARG A 38 -10.15 -22.56 5.66
N ARG A 39 -9.34 -21.58 6.07
CA ARG A 39 -8.86 -20.52 5.19
C ARG A 39 -7.90 -21.04 4.12
N ARG A 40 -7.06 -22.03 4.45
CA ARG A 40 -6.26 -22.74 3.43
C ARG A 40 -7.15 -23.49 2.42
N ALA A 41 -8.22 -24.14 2.88
CA ALA A 41 -9.16 -24.81 1.99
C ALA A 41 -9.88 -23.82 1.05
N GLU A 42 -10.31 -22.67 1.57
CA GLU A 42 -10.90 -21.60 0.76
C GLU A 42 -9.94 -21.12 -0.34
N PHE A 43 -8.66 -20.91 -0.03
CA PHE A 43 -7.66 -20.55 -1.05
C PHE A 43 -7.42 -21.67 -2.06
N ALA A 44 -7.43 -22.94 -1.65
CA ALA A 44 -7.27 -24.08 -2.55
C ALA A 44 -8.43 -24.19 -3.55
N GLU A 45 -9.67 -23.96 -3.12
CA GLU A 45 -10.85 -23.93 -3.98
C GLU A 45 -10.77 -22.77 -4.99
N GLN A 46 -10.45 -21.56 -4.51
CA GLN A 46 -10.26 -20.39 -5.36
C GLN A 46 -9.15 -20.61 -6.40
N ALA A 47 -8.04 -21.21 -5.98
CA ALA A 47 -6.91 -21.52 -6.85
C ALA A 47 -7.26 -22.55 -7.93
N ALA A 48 -8.04 -23.58 -7.60
CA ALA A 48 -8.50 -24.58 -8.57
C ALA A 48 -9.38 -23.93 -9.65
N MET A 49 -10.32 -23.07 -9.24
CA MET A 49 -11.20 -22.35 -10.15
C MET A 49 -10.42 -21.36 -11.02
N LEU A 50 -9.53 -20.57 -10.42
CA LEU A 50 -8.67 -19.63 -11.14
C LEU A 50 -7.80 -20.35 -12.17
N ARG A 51 -7.21 -21.50 -11.80
CA ARG A 51 -6.37 -22.28 -12.71
C ARG A 51 -7.16 -22.78 -13.92
N ALA A 52 -8.38 -23.27 -13.71
CA ALA A 52 -9.24 -23.73 -14.80
C ALA A 52 -9.49 -22.61 -15.82
N LEU A 53 -9.83 -21.41 -15.33
CA LEU A 53 -10.02 -20.22 -16.18
C LEU A 53 -8.72 -19.83 -16.92
N LEU A 54 -7.58 -19.81 -16.22
CA LEU A 54 -6.29 -19.46 -16.83
C LEU A 54 -5.87 -20.46 -17.89
N CYS A 55 -6.15 -21.76 -17.72
CA CYS A 55 -5.89 -22.79 -18.72
C CYS A 55 -6.70 -22.55 -20.01
N GLU A 56 -7.97 -22.17 -19.88
CA GLU A 56 -8.84 -21.86 -21.03
C GLU A 56 -8.32 -20.64 -21.82
N VAL A 57 -7.95 -19.58 -21.10
CA VAL A 57 -7.36 -18.37 -21.69
C VAL A 57 -6.01 -18.66 -22.35
N ALA A 58 -5.14 -19.44 -21.69
CA ALA A 58 -3.83 -19.80 -22.23
C ALA A 58 -3.96 -20.61 -23.53
N SER A 59 -4.90 -21.55 -23.56
CA SER A 59 -5.17 -22.40 -24.73
C SER A 59 -5.80 -21.63 -25.90
N SER A 60 -6.56 -20.57 -25.60
CA SER A 60 -7.22 -19.73 -26.60
C SER A 60 -6.34 -18.58 -27.13
N SER A 61 -5.17 -18.36 -26.53
CA SER A 61 -4.24 -17.29 -26.92
C SER A 61 -3.35 -17.70 -28.10
N MET A 62 -3.02 -16.74 -28.98
CA MET A 62 -2.09 -16.94 -30.10
C MET A 62 -0.92 -15.95 -29.99
N PRO A 63 0.33 -16.41 -29.78
CA PRO A 63 0.73 -17.81 -29.57
C PRO A 63 0.25 -18.38 -28.22
N PRO A 64 0.13 -19.72 -28.10
CA PRO A 64 -0.28 -20.37 -26.86
C PRO A 64 0.69 -20.04 -25.73
N ARG A 65 0.14 -19.60 -24.60
CA ARG A 65 0.90 -19.27 -23.39
C ARG A 65 1.28 -20.53 -22.61
N PRO A 66 2.36 -20.48 -21.80
CA PRO A 66 2.69 -21.58 -20.91
C PRO A 66 1.52 -21.89 -19.94
N PRO A 67 1.39 -23.15 -19.51
CA PRO A 67 0.33 -23.53 -18.59
C PRO A 67 0.48 -22.77 -17.26
N PRO A 68 -0.63 -22.38 -16.61
CA PRO A 68 -0.59 -21.71 -15.32
C PRO A 68 -0.03 -22.63 -14.22
N PRO A 69 0.47 -22.06 -13.12
CA PRO A 69 1.01 -22.82 -11.99
C PRO A 69 0.01 -23.85 -11.42
N PRO A 70 0.48 -24.86 -10.66
CA PRO A 70 -0.40 -25.78 -9.96
C PRO A 70 -1.32 -25.07 -8.96
N PRO A 71 -2.49 -25.65 -8.61
CA PRO A 71 -3.41 -25.04 -7.65
C PRO A 71 -2.78 -24.75 -6.28
N ALA A 72 -1.85 -25.59 -5.81
CA ALA A 72 -1.17 -25.35 -4.53
C ALA A 72 -0.36 -24.04 -4.55
N GLU A 73 0.45 -23.81 -5.59
CA GLU A 73 1.23 -22.58 -5.75
C GLU A 73 0.31 -21.35 -5.94
N LEU A 74 -0.81 -21.51 -6.66
CA LEU A 74 -1.80 -20.44 -6.77
C LEU A 74 -2.50 -20.13 -5.44
N ALA A 75 -2.77 -21.13 -4.60
CA ALA A 75 -3.37 -20.93 -3.28
C ALA A 75 -2.43 -20.15 -2.35
N GLU A 76 -1.14 -20.49 -2.38
CA GLU A 76 -0.11 -19.72 -1.68
C GLU A 76 -0.10 -18.26 -2.17
N LEU A 77 -0.06 -18.03 -3.48
CA LEU A 77 -0.06 -16.68 -4.04
C LEU A 77 -1.32 -15.88 -3.69
N LEU A 78 -2.50 -16.51 -3.76
CA LEU A 78 -3.77 -15.87 -3.37
C LEU A 78 -3.76 -15.47 -1.88
N SER A 79 -3.17 -16.30 -1.03
CA SER A 79 -3.03 -15.97 0.40
C SER A 79 -2.11 -14.76 0.62
N LEU A 80 -1.03 -14.64 -0.15
CA LEU A 80 -0.12 -13.51 -0.07
C LEU A 80 -0.78 -12.23 -0.57
N LEU A 81 -1.55 -12.32 -1.66
CA LEU A 81 -2.36 -11.19 -2.14
C LEU A 81 -3.38 -10.76 -1.09
N ALA A 82 -4.06 -11.71 -0.44
CA ALA A 82 -5.04 -11.41 0.61
C ALA A 82 -4.44 -10.68 1.83
N LEU A 83 -3.13 -10.84 2.08
CA LEU A 83 -2.42 -10.19 3.20
C LEU A 83 -1.82 -8.84 2.85
N ASN A 84 -1.58 -8.55 1.55
CA ASN A 84 -0.80 -7.39 1.10
C ASN A 84 -1.55 -6.45 0.15
N CYS A 85 -2.71 -6.85 -0.36
CA CYS A 85 -3.55 -5.99 -1.18
C CYS A 85 -4.29 -4.95 -0.34
N HIS A 86 -4.40 -3.74 -0.88
CA HIS A 86 -5.20 -2.67 -0.32
C HIS A 86 -6.56 -2.63 -1.00
N THR A 87 -7.61 -2.50 -0.20
CA THR A 87 -8.97 -2.25 -0.69
C THR A 87 -9.05 -0.84 -1.27
N LEU A 88 -9.42 -0.76 -2.55
CA LEU A 88 -9.68 0.49 -3.25
C LEU A 88 -11.10 0.94 -2.93
N CYS A 89 -11.26 2.20 -2.52
CA CYS A 89 -12.57 2.80 -2.28
C CYS A 89 -12.79 4.04 -3.16
N ASP A 90 -14.04 4.31 -3.51
CA ASP A 90 -14.47 5.58 -4.08
C ASP A 90 -14.63 6.69 -3.00
N ASP A 91 -15.09 7.86 -3.42
CA ASP A 91 -15.26 9.04 -2.56
C ASP A 91 -16.33 8.80 -1.47
N GLU A 92 -17.24 7.86 -1.68
CA GLU A 92 -18.26 7.39 -0.73
C GLU A 92 -17.79 6.20 0.14
N LEU A 93 -16.49 5.89 0.14
CA LEU A 93 -15.86 4.79 0.86
C LEU A 93 -16.38 3.39 0.45
N GLN A 94 -17.03 3.27 -0.70
CA GLN A 94 -17.48 1.98 -1.22
C GLN A 94 -16.34 1.25 -1.89
N GLN A 95 -16.23 -0.04 -1.62
CA GLN A 95 -15.20 -0.87 -2.22
C GLN A 95 -15.44 -1.03 -3.73
N ILE A 96 -14.48 -0.56 -4.52
CA ILE A 96 -14.49 -0.68 -5.98
C ILE A 96 -13.46 -1.68 -6.51
N GLY A 97 -12.53 -2.14 -5.67
CA GLY A 97 -11.55 -3.13 -6.07
C GLY A 97 -10.48 -3.42 -5.02
N ILE A 98 -9.42 -4.09 -5.47
CA ILE A 98 -8.22 -4.41 -4.70
C ILE A 98 -7.00 -4.07 -5.55
N GLY A 99 -5.99 -3.46 -4.93
CA GLY A 99 -4.74 -3.12 -5.59
C GLY A 99 -3.54 -3.58 -4.78
N LEU A 100 -2.53 -4.10 -5.47
CA LEU A 100 -1.25 -4.45 -4.86
C LEU A 100 -0.30 -3.26 -4.98
N TYR A 101 0.08 -2.68 -3.83
CA TYR A 101 0.98 -1.54 -3.73
C TYR A 101 2.17 -1.93 -2.87
N PRO A 102 3.26 -2.50 -3.44
CA PRO A 102 4.32 -3.12 -2.64
C PRO A 102 4.95 -2.21 -1.58
N LEU A 103 5.11 -0.92 -1.87
CA LEU A 103 5.64 0.05 -0.89
C LEU A 103 4.62 0.35 0.22
N ALA A 104 3.34 0.44 -0.12
CA ALA A 104 2.29 0.71 0.85
C ALA A 104 2.02 -0.49 1.77
N ALA A 105 2.20 -1.72 1.25
CA ALA A 105 2.05 -2.96 2.00
C ALA A 105 3.09 -3.14 3.11
N LEU A 106 4.14 -2.31 3.14
CA LEU A 106 5.13 -2.28 4.23
C LEU A 106 4.62 -1.57 5.49
N ALA A 107 3.60 -0.71 5.37
CA ALA A 107 3.12 0.08 6.51
C ALA A 107 2.29 -0.79 7.45
N ASN A 108 2.74 -0.91 8.70
CA ASN A 108 2.09 -1.74 9.71
C ASN A 108 0.76 -1.15 10.21
N HIS A 109 -0.01 -1.99 10.90
CA HIS A 109 -1.26 -1.58 11.52
C HIS A 109 -1.08 -0.88 12.87
N ASP A 110 -1.82 0.20 13.10
CA ASP A 110 -2.16 0.70 14.43
C ASP A 110 -3.65 1.08 14.50
N CYS A 111 -4.29 0.90 15.67
CA CYS A 111 -5.67 1.34 15.89
C CYS A 111 -5.78 2.85 16.18
N ASP A 112 -4.67 3.54 16.41
CA ASP A 112 -4.50 5.00 16.36
C ASP A 112 -3.39 5.33 15.33
N PRO A 113 -3.68 5.18 14.03
CA PRO A 113 -2.68 5.21 12.96
C PRO A 113 -2.03 6.59 12.81
N SER A 114 -0.77 6.61 12.34
CA SER A 114 -0.07 7.87 12.04
C SER A 114 -0.44 8.42 10.65
N ALA A 115 -0.94 7.59 9.75
CA ALA A 115 -1.39 7.99 8.42
C ALA A 115 -2.72 7.34 8.00
N ALA A 116 -3.42 8.00 7.09
CA ALA A 116 -4.58 7.47 6.38
C ALA A 116 -4.25 7.23 4.91
N GLN A 117 -4.80 6.16 4.35
CA GLN A 117 -4.74 5.88 2.91
C GLN A 117 -5.80 6.69 2.16
N THR A 118 -5.41 7.24 1.01
CA THR A 118 -6.30 7.91 0.07
C THR A 118 -5.98 7.45 -1.35
N PHE A 119 -6.99 7.44 -2.22
CA PHE A 119 -6.84 7.04 -3.61
C PHE A 119 -7.06 8.25 -4.52
N GLY A 120 -6.08 8.54 -5.37
CA GLY A 120 -6.15 9.58 -6.38
C GLY A 120 -6.62 9.05 -7.73
N ALA A 121 -6.62 9.94 -8.73
CA ALA A 121 -6.92 9.58 -10.11
C ALA A 121 -6.06 8.40 -10.59
N GLY A 122 -6.68 7.45 -11.30
CA GLY A 122 -6.00 6.25 -11.78
C GLY A 122 -5.66 5.21 -10.72
N GLY A 123 -6.20 5.35 -9.49
CA GLY A 123 -5.95 4.40 -8.39
C GLY A 123 -4.66 4.67 -7.62
N ALA A 124 -4.02 5.82 -7.81
CA ALA A 124 -2.77 6.15 -7.10
C ALA A 124 -2.99 6.19 -5.57
N LEU A 125 -2.38 5.26 -4.84
CA LEU A 125 -2.44 5.21 -3.38
C LEU A 125 -1.48 6.24 -2.77
N THR A 126 -2.00 7.09 -1.88
CA THR A 126 -1.22 8.07 -1.10
C THR A 126 -1.50 7.92 0.39
N PHE A 127 -0.44 7.85 1.20
CA PHE A 127 -0.55 7.99 2.65
C PHE A 127 -0.49 9.46 3.07
N ARG A 128 -1.44 9.88 3.88
CA ARG A 128 -1.53 11.24 4.43
C ARG A 128 -1.39 11.17 5.94
N ALA A 129 -0.42 11.89 6.48
CA ALA A 129 -0.22 11.96 7.92
C ALA A 129 -1.48 12.51 8.62
N LEU A 130 -1.89 11.87 9.71
CA LEU A 130 -3.01 12.27 10.57
C LEU A 130 -2.57 13.11 11.77
N ARG A 131 -1.25 13.21 11.96
CA ARG A 131 -0.58 13.93 13.04
C ARG A 131 0.83 14.30 12.61
N ASP A 132 1.42 15.25 13.32
CA ASP A 132 2.84 15.55 13.15
C ASP A 132 3.68 14.31 13.48
N MET A 133 4.70 14.04 12.66
CA MET A 133 5.59 12.89 12.79
C MET A 133 7.03 13.38 12.78
N GLY A 134 7.79 13.05 13.83
CA GLY A 134 9.22 13.30 13.87
C GLY A 134 10.00 12.28 13.04
N GLU A 135 11.24 12.59 12.70
CA GLU A 135 12.16 11.64 12.07
C GLU A 135 12.25 10.34 12.90
N GLY A 136 12.25 9.19 12.21
CA GLY A 136 12.29 7.87 12.84
C GLY A 136 10.93 7.38 13.38
N THR A 137 9.86 8.17 13.29
CA THR A 137 8.51 7.72 13.65
C THR A 137 8.00 6.72 12.60
N GLU A 138 7.47 5.58 13.06
CA GLU A 138 6.87 4.59 12.16
C GLU A 138 5.59 5.13 11.49
N VAL A 139 5.48 4.88 10.18
CA VAL A 139 4.25 5.13 9.42
C VAL A 139 3.32 3.93 9.58
N THR A 140 2.18 4.15 10.22
CA THR A 140 1.16 3.11 10.49
C THR A 140 -0.19 3.52 9.92
N ILE A 141 -0.95 2.54 9.47
CA ILE A 141 -2.30 2.70 8.89
C ILE A 141 -3.32 1.83 9.63
N SER A 142 -4.62 2.05 9.40
CA SER A 142 -5.63 1.09 9.86
C SER A 142 -5.91 0.04 8.79
N TYR A 143 -5.85 -1.23 9.15
CA TYR A 143 -6.21 -2.34 8.26
C TYR A 143 -7.70 -2.71 8.34
N ILE A 144 -8.40 -2.17 9.33
CA ILE A 144 -9.75 -2.56 9.72
C ILE A 144 -10.59 -1.34 10.09
N GLU A 145 -11.89 -1.53 10.21
CA GLU A 145 -12.78 -0.54 10.80
C GLU A 145 -12.41 -0.28 12.27
N LEU A 146 -12.39 0.99 12.64
CA LEU A 146 -11.96 1.46 13.96
C LEU A 146 -13.14 1.68 14.91
N ALA A 147 -14.38 1.74 14.42
CA ALA A 147 -15.61 1.91 15.18
C ALA A 147 -16.10 0.63 15.90
N SER A 148 -15.18 -0.23 16.34
CA SER A 148 -15.48 -1.46 17.08
C SER A 148 -14.66 -1.54 18.37
N SER A 149 -15.05 -2.42 19.28
CA SER A 149 -14.33 -2.66 20.54
C SER A 149 -12.92 -3.20 20.29
N SER A 150 -12.01 -3.06 21.26
CA SER A 150 -10.64 -3.61 21.16
C SER A 150 -10.63 -5.13 20.98
N ALA A 151 -11.62 -5.85 21.53
CA ALA A 151 -11.76 -7.29 21.35
C ALA A 151 -12.13 -7.65 19.90
N GLU A 152 -13.12 -6.95 19.33
CA GLU A 152 -13.55 -7.15 17.94
C GLU A 152 -12.45 -6.78 16.95
N ARG A 153 -11.75 -5.67 17.16
CA ARG A 153 -10.61 -5.26 16.32
C ARG A 153 -9.51 -6.33 16.31
N ARG A 154 -9.11 -6.84 17.48
CA ARG A 154 -8.12 -7.92 17.60
C ARG A 154 -8.60 -9.22 16.95
N ALA A 155 -9.90 -9.54 17.04
CA ALA A 155 -10.48 -10.70 16.38
C ALA A 155 -10.42 -10.56 14.85
N ALA A 156 -10.79 -9.40 14.30
CA ALA A 156 -10.71 -9.11 12.87
C ALA A 156 -9.28 -9.19 12.33
N LEU A 157 -8.31 -8.65 13.07
CA LEU A 157 -6.89 -8.70 12.70
C LEU A 157 -6.32 -10.12 12.74
N ARG A 158 -6.67 -10.93 13.74
CA ARG A 158 -6.26 -12.35 13.76
C ARG A 158 -6.86 -13.11 12.58
N ALA A 159 -8.16 -12.90 12.34
CA ALA A 159 -8.87 -13.59 11.28
C ALA A 159 -8.36 -13.21 9.88
N SER A 160 -7.93 -11.96 9.67
CA SER A 160 -7.55 -11.46 8.34
C SER A 160 -6.04 -11.42 8.11
N TYR A 161 -5.26 -11.11 9.14
CA TYR A 161 -3.83 -10.78 9.04
C TYR A 161 -2.93 -11.60 9.99
N LEU A 162 -3.47 -12.56 10.73
CA LEU A 162 -2.70 -13.52 11.54
C LEU A 162 -1.89 -12.92 12.69
N PHE A 163 -2.22 -11.71 13.16
CA PHE A 163 -1.57 -11.09 14.32
C PHE A 163 -2.57 -10.51 15.32
N THR A 164 -2.10 -10.24 16.54
CA THR A 164 -2.86 -9.52 17.56
C THR A 164 -2.26 -8.13 17.77
N CYS A 165 -3.09 -7.09 17.70
CA CYS A 165 -2.65 -5.72 17.94
C CYS A 165 -2.47 -5.42 19.44
N HIS A 166 -1.34 -4.80 19.76
CA HIS A 166 -0.93 -4.37 21.10
C HIS A 166 -0.71 -2.85 21.22
N CYS A 167 -1.32 -2.06 20.33
CA CYS A 167 -1.23 -0.61 20.40
C CYS A 167 -1.88 -0.06 21.68
N LEU A 168 -1.53 1.17 22.05
CA LEU A 168 -2.04 1.84 23.26
C LEU A 168 -3.57 1.84 23.34
N ARG A 169 -4.24 2.09 22.21
CA ARG A 169 -5.71 2.06 22.13
C ARG A 169 -6.29 0.67 22.43
N CYS A 170 -5.63 -0.40 22.00
CA CYS A 170 -6.03 -1.77 22.30
C CYS A 170 -5.76 -2.16 23.76
N GLU A 171 -4.72 -1.59 24.39
CA GLU A 171 -4.37 -1.78 25.79
C GLU A 171 -5.13 -0.85 26.76
N GLY A 172 -6.12 -0.10 26.27
CA GLY A 172 -6.96 0.77 27.11
C GLY A 172 -6.26 2.06 27.57
N GLN A 173 -5.08 2.35 27.03
CA GLN A 173 -4.35 3.59 27.23
C GLN A 173 -4.74 4.53 26.09
N SER A 174 -5.87 5.23 26.24
CA SER A 174 -6.20 6.28 25.28
C SER A 174 -5.14 7.37 25.36
N ALA A 175 -4.66 7.86 24.21
CA ALA A 175 -3.92 9.12 24.13
C ALA A 175 -4.87 10.29 24.47
N THR A 176 -5.21 10.46 25.74
CA THR A 176 -5.90 11.63 26.26
C THR A 176 -4.89 12.75 26.43
N ALA A 177 -4.71 13.55 25.38
CA ALA A 177 -4.42 15.00 25.44
C ALA A 177 -4.20 15.56 24.02
N ARG A 178 -5.25 15.63 23.19
CA ARG A 178 -5.18 16.50 22.00
C ARG A 178 -5.64 17.90 22.42
N ARG A 179 -4.69 18.80 22.67
CA ARG A 179 -4.97 20.21 22.99
C ARG A 179 -5.47 20.90 21.72
N ALA A 180 -6.75 21.27 21.69
CA ALA A 180 -7.31 22.08 20.61
C ALA A 180 -6.72 23.49 20.63
N LEU A 181 -6.34 24.03 19.47
CA LEU A 181 -5.96 25.43 19.29
C LEU A 181 -7.23 26.31 19.16
N PRO A 182 -7.17 27.59 19.56
CA PRO A 182 -8.32 28.50 19.47
C PRO A 182 -8.74 28.81 18.02
N GLU A 183 -10.05 28.88 17.78
CA GLU A 183 -10.71 28.92 16.45
C GLU A 183 -10.26 30.07 15.53
N SER A 184 -9.86 31.23 16.08
CA SER A 184 -9.45 32.40 15.28
C SER A 184 -8.11 32.23 14.55
N GLU A 185 -7.24 31.33 15.04
CA GLU A 185 -5.97 30.99 14.36
C GLU A 185 -6.15 29.87 13.33
N SER A 186 -7.31 29.19 13.32
CA SER A 186 -7.57 28.01 12.49
C SER A 186 -7.76 28.37 11.02
N ALA A 187 -8.52 29.42 10.70
CA ALA A 187 -8.91 29.72 9.31
C ALA A 187 -7.76 30.25 8.44
N ALA A 188 -6.93 31.16 8.97
CA ALA A 188 -5.78 31.70 8.23
C ALA A 188 -4.68 30.63 8.05
N ARG A 189 -4.46 29.80 9.08
CA ARG A 189 -3.54 28.68 9.02
C ARG A 189 -4.02 27.59 8.06
N GLU A 190 -5.33 27.30 8.04
CA GLU A 190 -5.90 26.35 7.10
C GLU A 190 -5.79 26.83 5.64
N ALA A 191 -5.92 28.14 5.39
CA ALA A 191 -5.70 28.71 4.06
C ALA A 191 -4.24 28.60 3.59
N ASP A 192 -3.26 28.91 4.45
CA ASP A 192 -1.82 28.77 4.14
C ASP A 192 -1.43 27.30 3.95
N ILE A 193 -1.92 26.40 4.82
CA ILE A 193 -1.73 24.95 4.68
C ILE A 193 -2.33 24.45 3.36
N LYS A 194 -3.54 24.88 2.98
CA LYS A 194 -4.16 24.50 1.71
C LYS A 194 -3.36 24.96 0.50
N ALA A 195 -2.85 26.20 0.53
CA ALA A 195 -2.04 26.76 -0.56
C ALA A 195 -0.71 26.01 -0.72
N ARG A 196 0.02 25.80 0.39
CA ARG A 196 1.28 25.06 0.40
C ARG A 196 1.10 23.58 0.06
N ALA A 197 0.02 22.94 0.52
CA ALA A 197 -0.33 21.57 0.13
C ALA A 197 -0.68 21.46 -1.35
N SER A 198 -1.25 22.51 -1.97
CA SER A 198 -1.46 22.57 -3.42
C SER A 198 -0.13 22.62 -4.18
N ALA A 199 0.77 23.51 -3.77
CA ALA A 199 2.11 23.61 -4.34
C ALA A 199 2.91 22.30 -4.19
N LEU A 200 2.79 21.63 -3.04
CA LEU A 200 3.40 20.33 -2.81
C LEU A 200 2.85 19.25 -3.75
N ARG A 201 1.53 19.20 -3.95
CA ARG A 201 0.90 18.25 -4.89
C ARG A 201 1.36 18.47 -6.33
N GLU A 202 1.51 19.73 -6.76
CA GLU A 202 2.05 20.08 -8.07
C GLU A 202 3.51 19.63 -8.20
N GLY A 203 4.33 19.86 -7.17
CA GLY A 203 5.71 19.40 -7.11
C GLY A 203 5.85 17.87 -7.14
N GLN A 204 4.99 17.16 -6.42
CA GLN A 204 4.95 15.69 -6.41
C GLN A 204 4.50 15.11 -7.76
N ALA A 205 3.58 15.77 -8.46
CA ALA A 205 3.17 15.35 -9.80
C ALA A 205 4.31 15.51 -10.83
N VAL A 206 5.16 16.53 -10.68
CA VAL A 206 6.37 16.70 -11.51
C VAL A 206 7.42 15.64 -11.16
N GLU A 207 7.62 15.35 -9.87
CA GLU A 207 8.53 14.30 -9.39
C GLU A 207 8.12 12.92 -9.94
N LEU A 208 6.83 12.58 -9.86
CA LEU A 208 6.31 11.30 -10.36
C LEU A 208 6.56 11.12 -11.87
N LYS A 209 6.33 12.17 -12.67
CA LYS A 209 6.62 12.13 -14.11
C LYS A 209 8.11 11.92 -14.43
N ARG A 210 9.01 12.46 -13.59
CA ARG A 210 10.46 12.26 -13.74
C ARG A 210 10.88 10.85 -13.36
N ILE A 211 10.26 10.28 -12.32
CA ILE A 211 10.43 8.87 -11.94
C ILE A 211 10.00 7.95 -13.08
N GLU A 212 8.82 8.19 -13.65
CA GLU A 212 8.30 7.42 -14.80
C GLU A 212 9.19 7.57 -16.05
N GLY A 213 9.83 8.73 -16.23
CA GLY A 213 10.79 8.99 -17.30
C GLY A 213 12.21 8.45 -17.06
N GLY A 214 12.51 7.90 -15.88
CA GLY A 214 13.84 7.41 -15.51
C GLY A 214 14.86 8.50 -15.17
N GLU A 215 14.42 9.74 -14.94
CA GLU A 215 15.23 10.91 -14.59
C GLU A 215 15.47 11.00 -13.07
N TRP A 216 16.07 9.95 -12.49
CA TRP A 216 16.15 9.76 -11.03
C TRP A 216 16.87 10.87 -10.27
N ARG A 217 17.87 11.53 -10.88
CA ARG A 217 18.59 12.66 -10.26
C ARG A 217 17.72 13.90 -10.13
N ASP A 218 16.93 14.19 -11.15
CA ASP A 218 16.03 15.34 -11.18
C ASP A 218 14.76 15.08 -10.36
N ALA A 219 14.33 13.81 -10.27
CA ALA A 219 13.31 13.37 -9.33
C ALA A 219 13.77 13.56 -7.88
N LEU A 220 14.99 13.14 -7.54
CA LEU A 220 15.54 13.31 -6.19
C LEU A 220 15.69 14.80 -5.81
N ALA A 221 16.18 15.64 -6.73
CA ALA A 221 16.26 17.08 -6.50
C ALA A 221 14.86 17.72 -6.29
N ALA A 222 13.85 17.28 -7.04
CA ALA A 222 12.46 17.70 -6.83
C ALA A 222 11.92 17.22 -5.48
N SER A 223 12.24 15.99 -5.08
CA SER A 223 11.88 15.42 -3.78
C SER A 223 12.43 16.25 -2.62
N VAL A 224 13.71 16.65 -2.68
CA VAL A 224 14.34 17.50 -1.66
C VAL A 224 13.69 18.90 -1.60
N ALA A 225 13.34 19.48 -2.74
CA ALA A 225 12.61 20.76 -2.77
C ALA A 225 11.18 20.62 -2.19
N ASN A 226 10.51 19.50 -2.49
CA ASN A 226 9.21 19.15 -1.93
C ASN A 226 9.29 18.94 -0.41
N CYS A 227 10.39 18.37 0.11
CA CYS A 227 10.64 18.28 1.55
C CYS A 227 10.72 19.65 2.22
N ALA A 228 11.42 20.64 1.62
CA ALA A 228 11.48 22.00 2.16
C ALA A 228 10.12 22.72 2.17
N LEU A 229 9.30 22.49 1.13
CA LEU A 229 7.90 22.96 1.11
C LEU A 229 7.05 22.28 2.17
N ALA A 230 7.28 20.99 2.42
CA ALA A 230 6.62 20.23 3.46
C ALA A 230 7.02 20.70 4.86
N GLU A 231 8.30 20.96 5.13
CA GLU A 231 8.79 21.53 6.41
C GLU A 231 8.09 22.84 6.76
N GLY A 232 7.80 23.67 5.76
CA GLY A 232 7.04 24.91 5.93
C GLY A 232 5.55 24.73 6.24
N LEU A 233 4.96 23.54 6.09
CA LEU A 233 3.56 23.29 6.46
C LEU A 233 3.36 23.19 7.99
N TYR A 234 4.45 23.12 8.75
CA TYR A 234 4.44 22.87 10.18
C TYR A 234 4.75 24.15 10.99
N PRO A 235 4.20 24.29 12.21
CA PRO A 235 4.72 25.27 13.15
C PRO A 235 6.16 24.90 13.52
N PRO A 236 7.04 25.86 13.83
CA PRO A 236 8.35 25.53 14.36
C PRO A 236 8.15 24.66 15.61
N LEU A 237 8.87 23.54 15.66
CA LEU A 237 8.88 22.69 16.85
C LEU A 237 9.26 23.57 18.04
N SER A 238 8.38 23.65 19.04
CA SER A 238 8.71 24.32 20.30
C SER A 238 9.99 23.69 20.86
N PRO A 239 10.93 24.51 21.37
CA PRO A 239 12.20 24.03 21.89
C PRO A 239 12.04 23.05 23.06
#